data_AF-A0A9E6PL81-F1
#
_entry.id   AF-A0A9E6PL81-F1
#
_cell.length_a   1.000
_cell.length_b   1.000
_cell.length_c   1.000
_cell.angle_alpha   90.00
_cell.angle_beta   90.00
_cell.angle_gamma   90.00
#
_symmetry.space_group_name_H-M   'P 1'
#
loop_
_entity.id
_entity.type
_entity.pdbx_description
1 polymer ?
#
loop_
_entity_poly.entity_id
_entity_poly.type
_entity_poly.pdbx_seq_one_letter_code
_entity_poly.pdbx_strand_id
1 'polypeptide(L)'
;MDMLAAARLGDEIAHGFGVAAMVAGAVAGALIGAAVVAATVATGGAALAIMAGSIAAGGLSMFQIVKGLTTIFDLPEPTTGTLILGSQDVFINRRNAMRAGVDAADSCSGLPLNHPYWPFNVEIAEGSATVYINGQPAARLKSKMSCGAHIKTGSPNTFIGGPTVAVAFVLDIEGWMHTGLEALGLAALGGAAILAAMTGLAALGGFVVIGGAMMGGMELLGQLGDRLGPGYRDLLQGVAGMALLGMGPKMARLAETPAPRAAAYKAGMTEADIMAIPKGSRPPPSDYLEGSYIDKHLQTFKDEGGGFLFTADDISNPKYGSFNPNKFVMAKSDLQGVVAEYQKAGDVSVLESALGYDPGSLVGKDIYMVSLDNPKVLMPTGNEGGVNSLWRPGGLTYPGGMREAVLDNVPISHGNDVNVLMSTHDVVKIQ
;
A
#
# COMPACT_ATOMS: atom_id res chain seq x y z
N MET A 1 -5.29 40.03 5.53
CA MET A 1 -6.40 39.68 4.64
C MET A 1 -5.88 39.79 3.24
N ASP A 2 -5.98 38.72 2.48
CA ASP A 2 -5.41 38.70 1.14
C ASP A 2 -6.25 39.59 0.21
N MET A 3 -5.57 40.46 -0.52
CA MET A 3 -6.16 41.25 -1.59
C MET A 3 -6.03 40.44 -2.87
N LEU A 4 -7.16 40.20 -3.55
CA LEU A 4 -7.19 39.38 -4.77
C LEU A 4 -7.52 40.26 -5.97
N ALA A 5 -6.99 39.90 -7.14
CA ALA A 5 -7.22 40.66 -8.37
C ALA A 5 -8.72 40.84 -8.64
N ALA A 6 -9.14 42.06 -8.91
CA ALA A 6 -10.55 42.37 -9.17
C ALA A 6 -11.05 41.70 -10.45
N ALA A 7 -12.23 41.10 -10.41
CA ALA A 7 -12.83 40.46 -11.57
C ALA A 7 -13.52 41.48 -12.48
N ARG A 8 -13.44 41.25 -13.78
CA ARG A 8 -13.95 42.14 -14.83
C ARG A 8 -14.69 41.35 -15.90
N LEU A 9 -15.55 42.05 -16.64
CA LEU A 9 -16.24 41.51 -17.82
C LEU A 9 -15.24 40.90 -18.80
N GLY A 10 -15.44 39.64 -19.15
CA GLY A 10 -14.60 38.85 -20.03
C GLY A 10 -13.39 38.20 -19.35
N ASP A 11 -13.24 38.30 -18.03
CA ASP A 11 -12.30 37.44 -17.31
C ASP A 11 -12.83 35.99 -17.31
N GLU A 12 -11.91 35.04 -17.21
CA GLU A 12 -12.16 33.61 -17.40
C GLU A 12 -12.58 32.95 -16.08
N ILE A 13 -13.38 31.89 -16.17
CA ILE A 13 -13.66 30.97 -15.06
C ILE A 13 -13.09 29.59 -15.36
N ALA A 14 -12.71 28.86 -14.31
CA ALA A 14 -12.19 27.51 -14.43
C ALA A 14 -12.64 26.63 -13.27
N HIS A 15 -12.66 25.33 -13.51
CA HIS A 15 -12.52 24.36 -12.44
C HIS A 15 -11.06 23.91 -12.37
N GLY A 16 -10.60 23.63 -11.15
CA GLY A 16 -9.33 22.97 -10.95
C GLY A 16 -9.35 21.52 -11.45
N PHE A 17 -8.17 20.90 -11.43
CA PHE A 17 -8.02 19.46 -11.69
C PHE A 17 -8.36 18.61 -10.46
N GLY A 18 -8.79 19.21 -9.35
CA GLY A 18 -8.92 18.57 -8.05
C GLY A 18 -9.89 17.38 -8.06
N VAL A 19 -11.08 17.55 -8.64
CA VAL A 19 -12.08 16.46 -8.76
C VAL A 19 -11.52 15.28 -9.55
N ALA A 20 -10.93 15.53 -10.71
CA ALA A 20 -10.37 14.44 -11.51
C ALA A 20 -9.21 13.73 -10.81
N ALA A 21 -8.34 14.48 -10.13
CA ALA A 21 -7.24 13.92 -9.36
C ALA A 21 -7.73 13.02 -8.22
N MET A 22 -8.74 13.47 -7.46
CA MET A 22 -9.36 12.68 -6.40
C MET A 22 -10.01 11.41 -6.92
N VAL A 23 -10.75 11.47 -8.03
CA VAL A 23 -11.36 10.27 -8.63
C VAL A 23 -10.29 9.28 -9.09
N ALA A 24 -9.26 9.74 -9.80
CA ALA A 24 -8.16 8.88 -10.24
C ALA A 24 -7.43 8.24 -9.06
N GLY A 25 -7.14 9.03 -8.03
CA GLY A 25 -6.52 8.57 -6.79
C GLY A 25 -7.39 7.57 -6.03
N ALA A 26 -8.69 7.82 -5.93
CA ALA A 26 -9.65 6.93 -5.27
C ALA A 26 -9.75 5.57 -5.98
N VAL A 27 -9.74 5.55 -7.32
CA VAL A 27 -9.69 4.31 -8.10
C VAL A 27 -8.40 3.54 -7.85
N ALA A 28 -7.24 4.22 -7.90
CA ALA A 28 -5.96 3.58 -7.58
C ALA A 28 -5.94 3.04 -6.14
N GLY A 29 -6.46 3.83 -5.20
CA GLY A 29 -6.64 3.44 -3.80
C GLY A 29 -7.53 2.22 -3.63
N ALA A 30 -8.67 2.15 -4.33
CA ALA A 30 -9.55 0.98 -4.31
C ALA A 30 -8.84 -0.28 -4.81
N LEU A 31 -8.10 -0.20 -5.92
CA LEU A 31 -7.36 -1.33 -6.47
C LEU A 31 -6.28 -1.84 -5.50
N ILE A 32 -5.54 -0.92 -4.88
CA ILE A 32 -4.53 -1.26 -3.88
C ILE A 32 -5.17 -1.87 -2.63
N GLY A 33 -6.23 -1.25 -2.11
CA GLY A 33 -6.99 -1.77 -0.98
C GLY A 33 -7.49 -3.19 -1.26
N ALA A 34 -7.99 -3.45 -2.47
CA ALA A 34 -8.50 -4.77 -2.85
C ALA A 34 -7.38 -5.81 -2.87
N ALA A 35 -6.18 -5.42 -3.33
CA ALA A 35 -5.00 -6.28 -3.29
C ALA A 35 -4.54 -6.58 -1.85
N VAL A 36 -4.62 -5.60 -0.93
CA VAL A 36 -4.32 -5.81 0.50
C VAL A 36 -5.32 -6.78 1.13
N VAL A 37 -6.63 -6.59 0.86
CA VAL A 37 -7.68 -7.47 1.36
C VAL A 37 -7.54 -8.88 0.79
N ALA A 38 -7.28 -9.02 -0.51
CA ALA A 38 -7.09 -10.33 -1.13
C ALA A 38 -5.85 -11.06 -0.58
N ALA A 39 -4.80 -10.32 -0.21
CA ALA A 39 -3.61 -10.88 0.41
C ALA A 39 -3.83 -11.32 1.86
N THR A 40 -4.89 -10.87 2.54
CA THR A 40 -5.18 -11.19 3.94
C THR A 40 -6.44 -12.06 4.01
N VAL A 41 -6.26 -13.39 4.05
CA VAL A 41 -7.36 -14.36 3.97
C VAL A 41 -8.32 -14.17 5.15
N ALA A 42 -9.54 -13.71 4.85
CA ALA A 42 -10.69 -13.55 5.75
C ALA A 42 -10.62 -12.40 6.79
N THR A 43 -10.87 -11.16 6.33
CA THR A 43 -10.85 -9.97 7.20
C THR A 43 -12.20 -9.28 7.43
N GLY A 44 -13.35 -9.86 7.03
CA GLY A 44 -14.70 -9.40 7.41
C GLY A 44 -14.89 -7.88 7.47
N GLY A 45 -14.84 -7.29 8.69
CA GLY A 45 -14.93 -5.84 8.93
C GLY A 45 -13.63 -5.04 8.74
N ALA A 46 -12.45 -5.65 8.92
CA ALA A 46 -11.17 -5.03 8.61
C ALA A 46 -10.99 -4.82 7.11
N ALA A 47 -11.56 -5.69 6.26
CA ALA A 47 -11.59 -5.50 4.82
C ALA A 47 -12.25 -4.16 4.42
N LEU A 48 -13.39 -3.85 5.04
CA LEU A 48 -14.11 -2.61 4.77
C LEU A 48 -13.33 -1.38 5.25
N ALA A 49 -12.73 -1.44 6.43
CA ALA A 49 -11.90 -0.34 6.96
C ALA A 49 -10.66 -0.11 6.09
N ILE A 50 -9.98 -1.17 5.65
CA ILE A 50 -8.82 -1.09 4.74
C ILE A 50 -9.25 -0.49 3.40
N MET A 51 -10.30 -1.02 2.78
CA MET A 51 -10.80 -0.52 1.49
C MET A 51 -11.18 0.95 1.56
N ALA A 52 -11.98 1.34 2.56
CA ALA A 52 -12.39 2.73 2.76
C ALA A 52 -11.18 3.64 3.00
N GLY A 53 -10.24 3.21 3.84
CA GLY A 53 -9.01 3.95 4.13
C GLY A 53 -8.13 4.11 2.89
N SER A 54 -7.99 3.06 2.08
CA SER A 54 -7.21 3.09 0.84
C SER A 54 -7.85 4.00 -0.22
N ILE A 55 -9.17 3.98 -0.37
CA ILE A 55 -9.92 4.90 -1.27
C ILE A 55 -9.69 6.35 -0.84
N ALA A 56 -9.90 6.65 0.44
CA ALA A 56 -9.69 7.98 0.99
C ALA A 56 -8.24 8.45 0.81
N ALA A 57 -7.28 7.62 1.21
CA ALA A 57 -5.85 7.93 1.10
C ALA A 57 -5.43 8.16 -0.35
N GLY A 58 -5.87 7.31 -1.29
CA GLY A 58 -5.56 7.46 -2.71
C GLY A 58 -6.12 8.76 -3.28
N GLY A 59 -7.40 9.05 -3.00
CA GLY A 59 -8.06 10.27 -3.49
C GLY A 59 -7.43 11.55 -2.96
N LEU A 60 -7.21 11.65 -1.64
CA LEU A 60 -6.61 12.83 -1.02
C LEU A 60 -5.13 13.00 -1.42
N SER A 61 -4.38 11.90 -1.54
CA SER A 61 -2.97 11.98 -1.92
C SER A 61 -2.80 12.48 -3.36
N MET A 62 -3.59 11.97 -4.31
CA MET A 62 -3.55 12.48 -5.69
C MET A 62 -4.03 13.92 -5.80
N PHE A 63 -5.02 14.32 -5.01
CA PHE A 63 -5.42 15.73 -4.91
C PHE A 63 -4.25 16.62 -4.47
N GLN A 64 -3.55 16.24 -3.40
CA GLN A 64 -2.40 16.97 -2.90
C GLN A 64 -1.24 17.03 -3.92
N ILE A 65 -0.96 15.93 -4.63
CA ILE A 65 0.04 15.92 -5.71
C ILE A 65 -0.30 16.96 -6.77
N VAL A 66 -1.52 16.94 -7.28
CA VAL A 66 -1.94 17.85 -8.36
C VAL A 66 -1.98 19.29 -7.87
N LYS A 67 -2.53 19.55 -6.67
CA LYS A 67 -2.52 20.88 -6.04
C LYS A 67 -1.09 21.41 -5.87
N GLY A 68 -0.17 20.56 -5.41
CA GLY A 68 1.25 20.90 -5.25
C GLY A 68 1.91 21.22 -6.59
N LEU A 69 1.74 20.37 -7.61
CA LEU A 69 2.29 20.60 -8.96
C LEU A 69 1.72 21.87 -9.60
N THR A 70 0.40 22.08 -9.51
CA THR A 70 -0.24 23.30 -10.03
C THR A 70 0.32 24.55 -9.36
N THR A 71 0.59 24.50 -8.06
CA THR A 71 1.15 25.64 -7.32
C THR A 71 2.64 25.87 -7.66
N ILE A 72 3.45 24.81 -7.74
CA ILE A 72 4.90 24.90 -7.99
C ILE A 72 5.20 25.39 -9.41
N PHE A 73 4.45 24.88 -10.39
CA PHE A 73 4.70 25.14 -11.81
C PHE A 73 3.74 26.16 -12.43
N ASP A 74 2.87 26.77 -11.62
CA ASP A 74 1.81 27.69 -12.07
C ASP A 74 1.03 27.10 -13.27
N LEU A 75 0.62 25.83 -13.14
CA LEU A 75 0.02 25.11 -14.26
C LEU A 75 -1.31 25.75 -14.67
N PRO A 76 -1.53 26.00 -15.97
CA PRO A 76 -2.74 26.68 -16.41
C PRO A 76 -3.98 25.80 -16.17
N GLU A 77 -4.96 26.36 -15.46
CA GLU A 77 -6.28 25.75 -15.34
C GLU A 77 -7.04 25.90 -16.69
N PRO A 78 -7.75 24.86 -17.17
CA PRO A 78 -8.49 24.95 -18.42
C PRO A 78 -9.66 25.92 -18.26
N THR A 79 -9.78 26.88 -19.17
CA THR A 79 -10.91 27.82 -19.18
C THR A 79 -12.20 27.05 -19.46
N THR A 80 -13.17 27.22 -18.56
CA THR A 80 -14.49 26.55 -18.64
C THR A 80 -15.61 27.47 -19.07
N GLY A 81 -15.39 28.78 -19.00
CA GLY A 81 -16.33 29.82 -19.40
C GLY A 81 -15.74 31.21 -19.21
N THR A 82 -16.53 32.22 -19.54
CA THR A 82 -16.12 33.63 -19.49
C THR A 82 -17.24 34.49 -18.93
N LEU A 83 -16.88 35.48 -18.12
CA LEU A 83 -17.81 36.45 -17.52
C LEU A 83 -18.40 37.37 -18.59
N ILE A 84 -19.74 37.51 -18.66
CA ILE A 84 -20.42 38.27 -19.73
C ILE A 84 -21.38 39.36 -19.25
N LEU A 85 -21.74 39.37 -17.96
CA LEU A 85 -22.60 40.41 -17.37
C LEU A 85 -21.80 41.16 -16.32
N GLY A 86 -21.85 42.48 -16.27
CA GLY A 86 -21.10 43.27 -15.30
C GLY A 86 -21.80 44.59 -14.96
N SER A 87 -21.23 45.35 -14.01
CA SER A 87 -21.70 46.69 -13.66
C SER A 87 -21.75 47.63 -14.88
N GLN A 88 -22.79 48.47 -14.99
CA GLN A 88 -22.97 49.36 -16.14
C GLN A 88 -22.22 50.70 -15.99
N ASP A 89 -21.79 51.04 -14.78
CA ASP A 89 -21.23 52.34 -14.41
C ASP A 89 -19.91 52.26 -13.64
N VAL A 90 -19.56 51.09 -13.07
CA VAL A 90 -18.27 50.86 -12.42
C VAL A 90 -17.37 50.02 -13.32
N PHE A 91 -16.23 50.59 -13.68
CA PHE A 91 -15.26 49.97 -14.56
C PHE A 91 -13.91 49.78 -13.86
N ILE A 92 -13.29 48.63 -14.09
CA ILE A 92 -11.92 48.33 -13.66
C ILE A 92 -11.11 48.05 -14.92
N ASN A 93 -10.04 48.82 -15.13
CA ASN A 93 -9.24 48.80 -16.36
C ASN A 93 -10.09 48.92 -17.66
N ARG A 94 -11.10 49.79 -17.65
CA ARG A 94 -12.04 50.01 -18.79
C ARG A 94 -12.93 48.81 -19.13
N ARG A 95 -13.03 47.81 -18.25
CA ARG A 95 -13.95 46.67 -18.35
C ARG A 95 -14.93 46.75 -17.20
N ASN A 96 -16.18 46.36 -17.42
CA ASN A 96 -17.22 46.39 -16.39
C ASN A 96 -16.77 45.56 -15.18
N ALA A 97 -16.92 46.10 -13.98
CA ALA A 97 -16.58 45.40 -12.76
C ALA A 97 -17.62 44.32 -12.43
N MET A 98 -17.20 43.22 -11.83
CA MET A 98 -18.04 42.06 -11.57
C MET A 98 -18.57 42.03 -10.14
N ARG A 99 -19.82 41.60 -9.97
CA ARG A 99 -20.56 41.58 -8.70
C ARG A 99 -21.16 40.21 -8.44
N ALA A 100 -21.00 39.73 -7.21
CA ALA A 100 -21.67 38.51 -6.77
C ALA A 100 -23.18 38.73 -6.65
N GLY A 101 -23.97 37.70 -6.91
CA GLY A 101 -25.43 37.71 -6.75
C GLY A 101 -26.22 38.25 -7.94
N VAL A 102 -25.54 38.84 -8.94
CA VAL A 102 -26.20 39.53 -10.07
C VAL A 102 -25.50 39.36 -11.40
N ASP A 103 -24.18 39.21 -11.41
CA ASP A 103 -23.40 39.05 -12.63
C ASP A 103 -23.04 37.57 -12.86
N ALA A 104 -22.71 37.20 -14.10
CA ALA A 104 -22.61 35.80 -14.51
C ALA A 104 -21.59 35.55 -15.63
N ALA A 105 -21.14 34.30 -15.72
CA ALA A 105 -20.56 33.70 -16.92
C ALA A 105 -21.65 33.25 -17.90
N ASP A 106 -21.31 33.14 -19.18
CA ASP A 106 -22.25 32.73 -20.25
C ASP A 106 -22.65 31.26 -20.16
N SER A 107 -21.66 30.42 -19.86
CA SER A 107 -21.77 28.97 -19.80
C SER A 107 -20.61 28.41 -18.96
N CYS A 108 -20.68 27.13 -18.62
CA CYS A 108 -19.56 26.42 -18.00
C CYS A 108 -19.42 25.00 -18.56
N SER A 109 -18.22 24.65 -19.03
CA SER A 109 -17.93 23.30 -19.55
C SER A 109 -17.84 22.21 -18.49
N GLY A 110 -17.62 22.57 -17.22
CA GLY A 110 -17.51 21.62 -16.11
C GLY A 110 -16.29 20.69 -16.19
N LEU A 111 -15.38 20.91 -17.14
CA LEU A 111 -14.16 20.12 -17.31
C LEU A 111 -13.22 20.29 -16.11
N PRO A 112 -12.46 19.25 -15.73
CA PRO A 112 -12.43 17.93 -16.38
C PRO A 112 -13.54 16.95 -15.94
N LEU A 113 -14.13 17.08 -14.74
CA LEU A 113 -15.11 16.11 -14.21
C LEU A 113 -16.09 16.68 -13.17
N ASN A 114 -16.33 17.99 -13.15
CA ASN A 114 -17.18 18.61 -12.13
C ASN A 114 -18.67 18.39 -12.45
N HIS A 115 -19.11 18.84 -13.62
CA HIS A 115 -20.50 18.67 -14.06
C HIS A 115 -20.57 18.59 -15.60
N PRO A 116 -21.67 18.08 -16.19
CA PRO A 116 -21.89 18.14 -17.63
C PRO A 116 -21.92 19.59 -18.14
N TYR A 117 -21.77 19.80 -19.46
CA TYR A 117 -21.83 21.14 -20.05
C TYR A 117 -23.09 21.90 -19.61
N TRP A 118 -22.89 23.10 -19.09
CA TRP A 118 -23.96 24.02 -18.70
C TRP A 118 -24.11 25.14 -19.74
N PRO A 119 -25.13 25.08 -20.63
CA PRO A 119 -25.28 25.98 -21.77
C PRO A 119 -26.00 27.30 -21.42
N PHE A 120 -25.95 27.73 -20.16
CA PHE A 120 -26.67 28.91 -19.69
C PHE A 120 -25.90 29.65 -18.61
N ASN A 121 -26.35 30.89 -18.35
CA ASN A 121 -25.64 31.80 -17.47
C ASN A 121 -25.40 31.19 -16.09
N VAL A 122 -24.14 31.23 -15.66
CA VAL A 122 -23.71 30.75 -14.35
C VAL A 122 -23.40 31.96 -13.49
N GLU A 123 -24.20 32.17 -12.46
CA GLU A 123 -24.10 33.31 -11.54
C GLU A 123 -22.81 33.29 -10.72
N ILE A 124 -22.23 34.46 -10.47
CA ILE A 124 -21.16 34.61 -9.46
C ILE A 124 -21.80 34.52 -8.08
N ALA A 125 -21.44 33.48 -7.32
CA ALA A 125 -22.05 33.20 -6.03
C ALA A 125 -21.27 33.82 -4.86
N GLU A 126 -20.00 34.16 -5.04
CA GLU A 126 -19.14 34.69 -3.99
C GLU A 126 -18.53 36.06 -4.32
N GLY A 127 -18.33 36.88 -3.29
CA GLY A 127 -17.73 38.22 -3.42
C GLY A 127 -17.08 38.70 -2.14
N SER A 128 -16.75 39.99 -2.07
CA SER A 128 -16.11 40.59 -0.89
C SER A 128 -17.16 40.95 0.16
N ALA A 129 -16.92 40.55 1.40
CA ALA A 129 -17.77 40.93 2.53
C ALA A 129 -17.64 42.41 2.91
N THR A 130 -16.66 43.14 2.38
CA THR A 130 -16.37 44.53 2.78
C THR A 130 -16.32 45.52 1.62
N VAL A 131 -16.23 45.05 0.38
CA VAL A 131 -16.18 45.89 -0.82
C VAL A 131 -17.39 45.62 -1.67
N TYR A 132 -18.14 46.67 -1.97
CA TYR A 132 -19.40 46.59 -2.71
C TYR A 132 -19.34 47.43 -3.98
N ILE A 133 -19.93 46.92 -5.06
CA ILE A 133 -20.10 47.60 -6.34
C ILE A 133 -21.59 47.59 -6.66
N ASN A 134 -22.18 48.79 -6.82
CA ASN A 134 -23.64 48.98 -6.93
C ASN A 134 -24.44 48.27 -5.81
N GLY A 135 -23.92 48.27 -4.59
CA GLY A 135 -24.57 47.62 -3.44
C GLY A 135 -24.41 46.10 -3.36
N GLN A 136 -23.74 45.46 -4.32
CA GLN A 136 -23.50 44.02 -4.33
C GLN A 136 -22.03 43.70 -4.00
N PRO A 137 -21.73 42.58 -3.33
CA PRO A 137 -20.35 42.17 -3.04
C PRO A 137 -19.48 42.11 -4.29
N ALA A 138 -18.32 42.73 -4.25
CA ALA A 138 -17.44 42.80 -5.41
C ALA A 138 -16.73 41.45 -5.65
N ALA A 139 -16.83 40.93 -6.87
CA ALA A 139 -16.21 39.67 -7.25
C ALA A 139 -14.72 39.86 -7.58
N ARG A 140 -13.91 38.84 -7.28
CA ARG A 140 -12.45 38.85 -7.45
C ARG A 140 -11.92 37.47 -7.78
N LEU A 141 -10.64 37.38 -8.11
CA LEU A 141 -9.94 36.11 -8.34
C LEU A 141 -10.32 35.08 -7.26
N LYS A 142 -10.52 33.83 -7.67
CA LYS A 142 -10.98 32.70 -6.85
C LYS A 142 -12.41 32.79 -6.27
N SER A 143 -13.17 33.87 -6.51
CA SER A 143 -14.60 33.88 -6.16
C SER A 143 -15.33 32.79 -6.94
N LYS A 144 -16.15 32.00 -6.25
CA LYS A 144 -16.89 30.90 -6.89
C LYS A 144 -18.16 31.35 -7.59
N MET A 145 -18.45 30.64 -8.67
CA MET A 145 -19.69 30.62 -9.42
C MET A 145 -20.68 29.65 -8.75
N SER A 146 -21.96 29.74 -9.08
CA SER A 146 -22.97 28.80 -8.55
C SER A 146 -22.72 27.34 -8.95
N CYS A 147 -21.98 27.10 -10.04
CA CYS A 147 -21.55 25.77 -10.48
C CYS A 147 -20.32 25.22 -9.74
N GLY A 148 -19.69 26.01 -8.88
CA GLY A 148 -18.43 25.66 -8.19
C GLY A 148 -17.15 26.05 -8.95
N ALA A 149 -17.23 26.47 -10.21
CA ALA A 149 -16.08 27.06 -10.90
C ALA A 149 -15.63 28.34 -10.18
N HIS A 150 -14.37 28.73 -10.33
CA HIS A 150 -13.86 29.98 -9.76
C HIS A 150 -13.37 30.93 -10.84
N ILE A 151 -13.39 32.23 -10.53
CA ILE A 151 -12.79 33.25 -11.39
C ILE A 151 -11.27 33.03 -11.44
N LYS A 152 -10.76 32.73 -12.64
CA LYS A 152 -9.37 32.33 -12.92
C LYS A 152 -8.48 33.51 -13.32
N THR A 153 -9.03 34.52 -13.99
CA THR A 153 -8.25 35.72 -14.37
C THR A 153 -8.86 36.98 -13.77
N GLY A 154 -8.05 38.04 -13.66
CA GLY A 154 -8.46 39.27 -12.99
C GLY A 154 -7.61 40.47 -13.41
N SER A 155 -7.87 41.61 -12.78
CA SER A 155 -7.08 42.83 -12.98
C SER A 155 -5.61 42.66 -12.62
N PRO A 156 -4.67 43.15 -13.44
CA PRO A 156 -3.23 43.07 -13.14
C PRO A 156 -2.79 44.07 -12.06
N ASN A 157 -3.63 45.07 -11.72
CA ASN A 157 -3.21 46.18 -10.86
C ASN A 157 -4.30 46.73 -9.93
N THR A 158 -5.51 46.15 -9.96
CA THR A 158 -6.59 46.51 -9.04
C THR A 158 -6.95 45.30 -8.22
N PHE A 159 -6.86 45.43 -6.90
CA PHE A 159 -7.09 44.33 -5.97
C PHE A 159 -8.23 44.67 -5.01
N ILE A 160 -9.06 43.68 -4.71
CA ILE A 160 -10.19 43.77 -3.79
C ILE A 160 -9.86 42.93 -2.56
N GLY A 161 -9.91 43.55 -1.39
CA GLY A 161 -9.69 42.88 -0.11
C GLY A 161 -10.98 42.40 0.54
N GLY A 162 -10.85 41.98 1.80
CA GLY A 162 -11.96 41.54 2.64
C GLY A 162 -12.16 40.02 2.65
N PRO A 163 -12.87 39.47 3.65
CA PRO A 163 -13.27 38.08 3.66
C PRO A 163 -14.20 37.74 2.47
N THR A 164 -14.28 36.47 2.10
CA THR A 164 -15.25 35.99 1.12
C THR A 164 -16.62 35.82 1.79
N VAL A 165 -17.67 36.27 1.10
CA VAL A 165 -19.06 35.97 1.47
C VAL A 165 -19.75 35.29 0.29
N ALA A 166 -20.49 34.22 0.57
CA ALA A 166 -21.38 33.59 -0.40
C ALA A 166 -22.76 34.27 -0.33
N VAL A 167 -23.24 34.74 -1.47
CA VAL A 167 -24.57 35.36 -1.63
C VAL A 167 -25.54 34.48 -2.42
N ALA A 168 -25.05 33.40 -3.02
CA ALA A 168 -25.84 32.36 -3.64
C ALA A 168 -25.28 30.97 -3.28
N PHE A 169 -26.05 29.93 -3.59
CA PHE A 169 -25.60 28.55 -3.42
C PHE A 169 -24.42 28.23 -4.36
N VAL A 170 -23.44 27.50 -3.85
CA VAL A 170 -22.27 27.03 -4.60
C VAL A 170 -22.31 25.50 -4.67
N LEU A 171 -22.40 24.95 -5.87
CA LEU A 171 -22.25 23.51 -6.12
C LEU A 171 -20.75 23.13 -6.04
N ASP A 172 -20.18 23.13 -4.85
CA ASP A 172 -18.75 22.94 -4.60
C ASP A 172 -18.34 21.47 -4.58
N ILE A 173 -18.49 20.77 -5.72
CA ILE A 173 -18.21 19.32 -5.82
C ILE A 173 -16.78 18.99 -5.40
N GLU A 174 -15.80 19.83 -5.73
CA GLU A 174 -14.41 19.65 -5.30
C GLU A 174 -14.29 19.69 -3.77
N GLY A 175 -14.80 20.74 -3.12
CA GLY A 175 -14.76 20.88 -1.67
C GLY A 175 -15.54 19.78 -0.95
N TRP A 176 -16.71 19.40 -1.48
CA TRP A 176 -17.53 18.34 -0.92
C TRP A 176 -16.88 16.97 -1.02
N MET A 177 -16.25 16.66 -2.16
CA MET A 177 -15.56 15.38 -2.33
C MET A 177 -14.30 15.31 -1.47
N HIS A 178 -13.54 16.41 -1.36
CA HIS A 178 -12.40 16.48 -0.45
C HIS A 178 -12.84 16.18 1.00
N THR A 179 -13.86 16.89 1.48
CA THR A 179 -14.42 16.70 2.82
C THR A 179 -14.96 15.27 3.01
N GLY A 180 -15.63 14.73 1.98
CA GLY A 180 -16.16 13.37 2.01
C GLY A 180 -15.06 12.30 2.10
N LEU A 181 -13.96 12.47 1.38
CA LEU A 181 -12.81 11.57 1.44
C LEU A 181 -12.08 11.69 2.79
N GLU A 182 -11.95 12.89 3.36
CA GLU A 182 -11.40 13.07 4.71
C GLU A 182 -12.27 12.36 5.76
N ALA A 183 -13.59 12.54 5.69
CA ALA A 183 -14.52 11.86 6.58
C ALA A 183 -14.45 10.34 6.42
N LEU A 184 -14.34 9.84 5.18
CA LEU A 184 -14.16 8.41 4.89
C LEU A 184 -12.84 7.88 5.48
N GLY A 185 -11.75 8.63 5.32
CA GLY A 185 -10.44 8.30 5.87
C GLY A 185 -10.45 8.25 7.41
N LEU A 186 -11.07 9.24 8.05
CA LEU A 186 -11.24 9.26 9.50
C LEU A 186 -12.13 8.12 10.00
N ALA A 187 -13.22 7.80 9.30
CA ALA A 187 -14.08 6.68 9.63
C ALA A 187 -13.33 5.34 9.49
N ALA A 188 -12.54 5.19 8.43
CA ALA A 188 -11.69 4.01 8.21
C ALA A 188 -10.63 3.86 9.31
N LEU A 189 -9.96 4.95 9.69
CA LEU A 189 -9.00 4.97 10.80
C LEU A 189 -9.67 4.62 12.13
N GLY A 190 -10.84 5.18 12.42
CA GLY A 190 -11.62 4.85 13.61
C GLY A 190 -12.05 3.39 13.63
N GLY A 191 -12.52 2.86 12.51
CA GLY A 191 -12.85 1.44 12.34
C GLY A 191 -11.62 0.55 12.57
N ALA A 192 -10.48 0.88 11.99
CA ALA A 192 -9.22 0.15 12.18
C ALA A 192 -8.76 0.20 13.65
N ALA A 193 -8.90 1.33 14.33
CA ALA A 193 -8.57 1.46 15.75
C ALA A 193 -9.48 0.59 16.63
N ILE A 194 -10.78 0.55 16.36
CA ILE A 194 -11.74 -0.32 17.08
C ILE A 194 -11.35 -1.79 16.87
N LEU A 195 -11.04 -2.18 15.64
CA LEU A 195 -10.61 -3.55 15.34
C LEU A 195 -9.29 -3.91 16.03
N ALA A 196 -8.33 -2.99 16.09
CA ALA A 196 -7.09 -3.16 16.83
C ALA A 196 -7.32 -3.27 18.35
N ALA A 197 -8.28 -2.52 18.89
CA ALA A 197 -8.68 -2.63 20.30
C ALA A 197 -9.34 -3.99 20.60
N MET A 198 -10.18 -4.48 19.69
CA MET A 198 -10.83 -5.79 19.83
C MET A 198 -9.84 -6.96 19.76
N THR A 199 -8.75 -6.83 18.99
CA THR A 199 -7.69 -7.85 18.96
C THR A 199 -6.78 -7.80 20.19
N GLY A 200 -6.65 -6.66 20.85
CA GLY A 200 -6.07 -6.54 22.19
C GLY A 200 -5.15 -5.34 22.38
N LEU A 201 -4.72 -5.10 23.62
CA LEU A 201 -3.90 -3.95 24.01
C LEU A 201 -2.58 -3.83 23.23
N ALA A 202 -1.93 -4.95 22.90
CA ALA A 202 -0.71 -4.95 22.12
C ALA A 202 -0.95 -4.50 20.66
N ALA A 203 -2.02 -4.98 20.03
CA ALA A 203 -2.40 -4.60 18.67
C ALA A 203 -2.82 -3.12 18.59
N LEU A 204 -3.61 -2.66 19.57
CA LEU A 204 -3.97 -1.25 19.69
C LEU A 204 -2.73 -0.36 19.93
N GLY A 205 -1.82 -0.78 20.80
CA GLY A 205 -0.57 -0.07 21.05
C GLY A 205 0.28 0.06 19.78
N GLY A 206 0.42 -1.04 19.03
CA GLY A 206 1.08 -1.04 17.72
C GLY A 206 0.42 -0.10 16.72
N PHE A 207 -0.92 -0.14 16.60
CA PHE A 207 -1.68 0.76 15.74
C PHE A 207 -1.43 2.24 16.07
N VAL A 208 -1.48 2.61 17.35
CA VAL A 208 -1.26 4.00 17.80
C VAL A 208 0.17 4.45 17.52
N VAL A 209 1.17 3.60 17.80
CA VAL A 209 2.59 3.94 17.55
C VAL A 209 2.87 4.11 16.06
N ILE A 210 2.40 3.17 15.23
CA ILE A 210 2.60 3.23 13.77
C ILE A 210 1.84 4.44 13.19
N GLY A 211 0.57 4.61 13.54
CA GLY A 211 -0.25 5.74 13.09
C GLY A 211 0.33 7.08 13.52
N GLY A 212 0.81 7.18 14.77
CA GLY A 212 1.49 8.37 15.28
C GLY A 212 2.79 8.67 14.55
N ALA A 213 3.62 7.65 14.29
CA ALA A 213 4.85 7.79 13.53
C ALA A 213 4.58 8.22 12.07
N MET A 214 3.55 7.66 11.43
CA MET A 214 3.13 8.07 10.09
C MET A 214 2.68 9.53 10.08
N MET A 215 1.75 9.93 10.95
CA MET A 215 1.28 11.33 11.03
C MET A 215 2.42 12.31 11.33
N GLY A 216 3.30 11.97 12.28
CA GLY A 216 4.48 12.78 12.60
C GLY A 216 5.45 12.89 11.42
N GLY A 217 5.71 11.79 10.71
CA GLY A 217 6.54 11.77 9.51
C GLY A 217 5.97 12.63 8.38
N MET A 218 4.64 12.57 8.17
CA MET A 218 3.96 13.39 7.16
C MET A 218 4.02 14.88 7.49
N GLU A 219 3.86 15.26 8.76
CA GLU A 219 3.99 16.66 9.17
C GLU A 219 5.44 17.18 9.03
N LEU A 220 6.44 16.37 9.39
CA LEU A 220 7.85 16.71 9.14
C LEU A 220 8.14 16.92 7.65
N LEU A 221 7.56 16.05 6.80
CA LEU A 221 7.66 16.18 5.35
C LEU A 221 6.96 17.45 4.85
N GLY A 222 5.82 17.81 5.45
CA GLY A 222 5.12 19.06 5.16
C GLY A 222 5.95 20.28 5.52
N GLN A 223 6.55 20.31 6.70
CA GLN A 223 7.46 21.39 7.13
C GLN A 223 8.70 21.51 6.26
N LEU A 224 9.24 20.38 5.78
CA LEU A 224 10.31 20.39 4.78
C LEU A 224 9.82 21.01 3.47
N GLY A 225 8.62 20.64 3.01
CA GLY A 225 7.99 21.24 1.84
C GLY A 225 7.77 22.75 1.98
N ASP A 226 7.25 23.20 3.11
CA ASP A 226 7.03 24.64 3.39
C ASP A 226 8.34 25.45 3.28
N ARG A 227 9.50 24.84 3.59
CA ARG A 227 10.82 25.48 3.43
C ARG A 227 11.29 25.56 1.98
N LEU A 228 10.85 24.65 1.11
CA LEU A 228 11.20 24.64 -0.31
C LEU A 228 10.38 25.67 -1.10
N GLY A 229 9.16 25.97 -0.63
CA GLY A 229 8.31 27.01 -1.18
C GLY A 229 6.84 26.60 -1.30
N PRO A 230 5.99 27.48 -1.85
CA PRO A 230 4.56 27.20 -2.03
C PRO A 230 4.32 25.92 -2.83
N GLY A 231 3.36 25.10 -2.39
CA GLY A 231 2.98 23.86 -3.07
C GLY A 231 3.83 22.63 -2.77
N TYR A 232 5.07 22.78 -2.26
CA TYR A 232 5.93 21.62 -1.96
C TYR A 232 5.43 20.78 -0.80
N ARG A 233 4.75 21.36 0.21
CA ARG A 233 4.07 20.58 1.26
C ARG A 233 3.07 19.62 0.66
N ASP A 234 2.14 20.14 -0.15
CA ASP A 234 1.09 19.36 -0.80
C ASP A 234 1.73 18.28 -1.71
N LEU A 235 2.73 18.65 -2.51
CA LEU A 235 3.40 17.69 -3.40
C LEU A 235 4.06 16.55 -2.63
N LEU A 236 4.90 16.86 -1.65
CA LEU A 236 5.67 15.85 -0.93
C LEU A 236 4.75 14.95 -0.10
N GLN A 237 3.77 15.53 0.61
CA GLN A 237 2.79 14.75 1.37
C GLN A 237 1.93 13.88 0.44
N GLY A 238 1.48 14.41 -0.70
CA GLY A 238 0.72 13.62 -1.67
C GLY A 238 1.53 12.44 -2.22
N VAL A 239 2.80 12.65 -2.61
CA VAL A 239 3.67 11.57 -3.11
C VAL A 239 3.94 10.53 -2.03
N ALA A 240 4.26 10.94 -0.81
CA ALA A 240 4.49 10.02 0.29
C ALA A 240 3.22 9.23 0.66
N GLY A 241 2.05 9.87 0.65
CA GLY A 241 0.77 9.21 0.87
C GLY A 241 0.50 8.11 -0.17
N MET A 242 0.72 8.40 -1.45
CA MET A 242 0.61 7.39 -2.52
C MET A 242 1.64 6.26 -2.39
N ALA A 243 2.88 6.59 -2.02
CA ALA A 243 3.92 5.59 -1.84
C ALA A 243 3.60 4.64 -0.68
N LEU A 244 3.18 5.18 0.46
CA LEU A 244 2.77 4.40 1.64
C LEU A 244 1.58 3.48 1.31
N LEU A 245 0.60 4.00 0.57
CA LEU A 245 -0.53 3.21 0.08
C LEU A 245 -0.04 2.04 -0.78
N GLY A 246 0.83 2.30 -1.76
CA GLY A 246 1.41 1.26 -2.64
C GLY A 246 2.30 0.22 -1.93
N MET A 247 2.88 0.57 -0.77
CA MET A 247 3.62 -0.38 0.06
C MET A 247 2.70 -1.31 0.88
N GLY A 248 1.41 -0.97 1.01
CA GLY A 248 0.42 -1.72 1.78
C GLY A 248 0.42 -3.23 1.51
N PRO A 249 0.30 -3.70 0.25
CA PRO A 249 0.27 -5.14 -0.06
C PRO A 249 1.57 -5.86 0.33
N LYS A 250 2.73 -5.20 0.17
CA LYS A 250 4.03 -5.77 0.55
C LYS A 250 4.15 -5.85 2.08
N MET A 251 3.77 -4.79 2.77
CA MET A 251 3.79 -4.74 4.24
C MET A 251 2.81 -5.74 4.85
N ALA A 252 1.62 -5.92 4.26
CA ALA A 252 0.66 -6.94 4.69
C ALA A 252 1.24 -8.36 4.58
N ARG A 253 1.92 -8.67 3.47
CA ARG A 253 2.61 -9.96 3.29
C ARG A 253 3.78 -10.16 4.26
N LEU A 254 4.49 -9.09 4.62
CA LEU A 254 5.57 -9.12 5.61
C LEU A 254 5.04 -9.21 7.05
N ALA A 255 3.82 -8.72 7.31
CA ALA A 255 3.18 -8.70 8.61
C ALA A 255 2.30 -9.94 8.89
N GLU A 256 2.09 -10.82 7.91
CA GLU A 256 1.58 -12.16 8.16
C GLU A 256 2.61 -12.91 9.01
N THR A 257 2.45 -12.85 10.33
CA THR A 257 2.92 -13.95 11.18
C THR A 257 2.16 -15.18 10.69
N PRO A 258 2.82 -16.27 10.29
CA PRO A 258 2.11 -17.40 9.72
C PRO A 258 1.07 -17.88 10.73
N ALA A 259 -0.22 -17.85 10.35
CA ALA A 259 -1.20 -18.67 11.05
C ALA A 259 -0.64 -20.10 11.08
N PRO A 260 -0.72 -20.84 12.21
CA PRO A 260 -0.15 -22.17 12.30
C PRO A 260 -0.67 -23.02 11.16
N ARG A 261 0.22 -23.35 10.22
CA ARG A 261 -0.11 -24.17 9.06
C ARG A 261 -0.46 -25.57 9.59
N ALA A 262 -1.58 -26.10 9.13
CA ALA A 262 -2.02 -27.44 9.50
C ALA A 262 -2.07 -28.31 8.25
N ALA A 263 -1.53 -29.53 8.35
CA ALA A 263 -1.67 -30.52 7.30
C ALA A 263 -3.13 -31.00 7.21
N ALA A 264 -3.61 -31.19 5.98
CA ALA A 264 -4.95 -31.74 5.75
C ALA A 264 -4.87 -33.27 5.60
N TYR A 265 -5.14 -33.97 6.70
CA TYR A 265 -5.25 -35.43 6.70
C TYR A 265 -6.60 -35.87 6.17
N LYS A 266 -6.63 -37.06 5.55
CA LYS A 266 -7.88 -37.71 5.18
C LYS A 266 -8.70 -38.04 6.42
N ALA A 267 -10.02 -38.14 6.24
CA ALA A 267 -10.94 -38.48 7.32
C ALA A 267 -10.50 -39.75 8.08
N GLY A 268 -10.33 -39.62 9.40
CA GLY A 268 -9.93 -40.72 10.28
C GLY A 268 -8.42 -40.98 10.37
N MET A 269 -7.59 -40.21 9.68
CA MET A 269 -6.13 -40.26 9.80
C MET A 269 -5.62 -39.09 10.63
N THR A 270 -4.61 -39.34 11.47
CA THR A 270 -3.94 -38.31 12.28
C THR A 270 -2.42 -38.38 12.15
N GLU A 271 -1.74 -37.31 12.55
CA GLU A 271 -0.28 -37.27 12.67
C GLU A 271 0.26 -38.44 13.51
N ALA A 272 -0.41 -38.73 14.63
CA ALA A 272 -0.01 -39.77 15.57
C ALA A 272 -0.07 -41.18 14.95
N ASP A 273 -1.07 -41.45 14.11
CA ASP A 273 -1.22 -42.73 13.43
C ASP A 273 -0.04 -43.03 12.52
N ILE A 274 0.45 -42.01 11.80
CA ILE A 274 1.60 -42.14 10.89
C ILE A 274 2.92 -42.19 11.67
N MET A 275 3.03 -41.40 12.74
CA MET A 275 4.23 -41.39 13.60
C MET A 275 4.41 -42.70 14.36
N ALA A 276 3.34 -43.43 14.66
CA ALA A 276 3.38 -44.77 15.26
C ALA A 276 3.97 -45.84 14.32
N ILE A 277 3.99 -45.59 13.00
CA ILE A 277 4.58 -46.51 12.02
C ILE A 277 6.11 -46.33 11.99
N PRO A 278 6.90 -47.40 12.16
CA PRO A 278 8.35 -47.33 12.14
C PRO A 278 8.90 -46.71 10.85
N LYS A 279 9.99 -45.93 10.99
CA LYS A 279 10.75 -45.40 9.86
C LYS A 279 11.19 -46.54 8.93
N GLY A 280 10.99 -46.35 7.62
CA GLY A 280 11.22 -47.35 6.58
C GLY A 280 9.95 -48.08 6.15
N SER A 281 8.86 -47.99 6.93
CA SER A 281 7.57 -48.63 6.63
C SER A 281 6.40 -47.64 6.57
N ARG A 282 6.66 -46.33 6.66
CA ARG A 282 5.62 -45.31 6.58
C ARG A 282 4.99 -45.27 5.19
N PRO A 283 3.65 -45.17 5.07
CA PRO A 283 2.98 -45.20 3.79
C PRO A 283 3.25 -43.94 2.94
N PRO A 284 2.98 -43.99 1.62
CA PRO A 284 2.97 -42.81 0.77
C PRO A 284 2.06 -41.69 1.31
N PRO A 285 2.45 -40.40 1.19
CA PRO A 285 1.64 -39.28 1.63
C PRO A 285 0.23 -39.22 1.02
N SER A 286 0.06 -39.70 -0.21
CA SER A 286 -1.23 -39.83 -0.87
C SER A 286 -2.22 -40.73 -0.14
N ASP A 287 -1.76 -41.61 0.75
CA ASP A 287 -2.62 -42.55 1.46
C ASP A 287 -3.31 -41.87 2.65
N TYR A 288 -2.68 -40.87 3.25
CA TYR A 288 -3.15 -40.23 4.48
C TYR A 288 -3.35 -38.71 4.40
N LEU A 289 -2.86 -38.03 3.36
CA LEU A 289 -3.14 -36.61 3.10
C LEU A 289 -4.16 -36.43 1.97
N GLU A 290 -4.90 -35.33 2.04
CA GLU A 290 -5.79 -34.91 0.95
C GLU A 290 -5.00 -34.56 -0.32
N GLY A 291 -5.46 -35.03 -1.48
CA GLY A 291 -4.77 -34.80 -2.76
C GLY A 291 -4.64 -33.31 -3.10
N SER A 292 -5.69 -32.55 -2.87
CA SER A 292 -5.70 -31.09 -3.07
C SER A 292 -4.71 -30.35 -2.17
N TYR A 293 -4.44 -30.88 -0.98
CA TYR A 293 -3.41 -30.34 -0.08
C TYR A 293 -2.02 -30.63 -0.62
N ILE A 294 -1.74 -31.87 -1.04
CA ILE A 294 -0.45 -32.24 -1.64
C ILE A 294 -0.16 -31.37 -2.87
N ASP A 295 -1.12 -31.22 -3.77
CA ASP A 295 -0.95 -30.45 -5.00
C ASP A 295 -0.63 -28.98 -4.69
N LYS A 296 -1.39 -28.35 -3.80
CA LYS A 296 -1.16 -26.97 -3.37
C LYS A 296 0.20 -26.80 -2.68
N HIS A 297 0.60 -27.78 -1.87
CA HIS A 297 1.87 -27.76 -1.16
C HIS A 297 3.04 -27.82 -2.14
N LEU A 298 3.05 -28.79 -3.05
CA LEU A 298 4.12 -28.95 -4.04
C LEU A 298 4.12 -27.83 -5.08
N GLN A 299 2.98 -27.21 -5.38
CA GLN A 299 2.90 -26.06 -6.28
C GLN A 299 3.71 -24.87 -5.75
N THR A 300 3.79 -24.68 -4.42
CA THR A 300 4.64 -23.64 -3.82
C THR A 300 6.09 -23.78 -4.31
N PHE A 301 6.66 -24.98 -4.22
CA PHE A 301 8.05 -25.21 -4.61
C PHE A 301 8.29 -25.06 -6.12
N LYS A 302 7.25 -25.26 -6.94
CA LYS A 302 7.31 -24.99 -8.39
C LYS A 302 7.24 -23.49 -8.70
N ASP A 303 6.44 -22.74 -7.95
CA ASP A 303 6.16 -21.33 -8.22
C ASP A 303 7.29 -20.42 -7.73
N GLU A 304 7.81 -20.67 -6.53
CA GLU A 304 8.83 -19.81 -5.91
C GLU A 304 10.17 -20.50 -5.69
N GLY A 305 10.29 -21.81 -5.91
CA GLY A 305 11.50 -22.56 -5.62
C GLY A 305 11.62 -23.01 -4.16
N GLY A 306 12.82 -23.43 -3.77
CA GLY A 306 13.13 -23.87 -2.42
C GLY A 306 14.59 -23.68 -2.07
N GLY A 307 15.00 -24.18 -0.91
CA GLY A 307 16.39 -24.12 -0.49
C GLY A 307 16.62 -24.88 0.80
N PHE A 308 17.85 -24.88 1.26
CA PHE A 308 18.21 -25.49 2.55
C PHE A 308 19.43 -24.80 3.16
N LEU A 309 19.59 -24.99 4.46
CA LEU A 309 20.80 -24.62 5.17
C LEU A 309 21.76 -25.81 5.28
N PHE A 310 23.05 -25.50 5.28
CA PHE A 310 24.10 -26.46 5.59
C PHE A 310 25.26 -25.75 6.28
N THR A 311 26.10 -26.53 6.96
CA THR A 311 27.32 -26.09 7.63
C THR A 311 28.54 -26.62 6.90
N ALA A 312 29.70 -26.01 7.11
CA ALA A 312 30.96 -26.50 6.54
C ALA A 312 31.23 -27.99 6.91
N ASP A 313 30.82 -28.39 8.11
CA ASP A 313 30.95 -29.78 8.59
C ASP A 313 30.16 -30.77 7.72
N ASP A 314 28.98 -30.39 7.24
CA ASP A 314 28.09 -31.25 6.44
C ASP A 314 28.70 -31.67 5.10
N ILE A 315 29.64 -30.87 4.58
CA ILE A 315 30.33 -31.13 3.31
C ILE A 315 31.79 -31.56 3.50
N SER A 316 32.26 -31.69 4.74
CA SER A 316 33.68 -31.95 5.05
C SER A 316 34.12 -33.40 4.83
N ASN A 317 33.19 -34.36 4.79
CA ASN A 317 33.51 -35.78 4.74
C ASN A 317 33.86 -36.22 3.30
N PRO A 318 35.12 -36.58 3.01
CA PRO A 318 35.58 -36.86 1.66
C PRO A 318 34.92 -38.09 1.01
N LYS A 319 34.24 -38.92 1.80
CA LYS A 319 33.49 -40.10 1.31
C LYS A 319 32.22 -39.72 0.54
N TYR A 320 31.68 -38.51 0.73
CA TYR A 320 30.43 -38.06 0.15
C TYR A 320 30.67 -36.77 -0.64
N GLY A 321 30.75 -36.84 -1.97
CA GLY A 321 30.99 -35.66 -2.82
C GLY A 321 29.74 -34.83 -3.15
N SER A 322 28.57 -35.26 -2.69
CA SER A 322 27.28 -34.63 -2.96
C SER A 322 26.36 -34.75 -1.75
N PHE A 323 25.41 -33.81 -1.65
CA PHE A 323 24.29 -33.95 -0.73
C PHE A 323 23.44 -35.17 -1.09
N ASN A 324 22.63 -35.64 -0.12
CA ASN A 324 21.67 -36.70 -0.36
C ASN A 324 20.73 -36.29 -1.53
N PRO A 325 20.57 -37.12 -2.58
CA PRO A 325 19.66 -36.81 -3.69
C PRO A 325 18.18 -36.63 -3.28
N ASN A 326 17.82 -37.08 -2.08
CA ASN A 326 16.51 -36.88 -1.44
C ASN A 326 16.57 -35.93 -0.24
N LYS A 327 17.47 -34.95 -0.25
CA LYS A 327 17.62 -33.97 0.83
C LYS A 327 16.34 -33.16 1.01
N PHE A 328 16.06 -32.83 2.26
CA PHE A 328 14.97 -31.94 2.65
C PHE A 328 15.24 -30.51 2.21
N VAL A 329 14.20 -29.86 1.70
CA VAL A 329 14.20 -28.48 1.24
C VAL A 329 13.00 -27.74 1.81
N MET A 330 13.21 -26.48 2.14
CA MET A 330 12.20 -25.54 2.61
C MET A 330 11.75 -24.65 1.45
N ALA A 331 10.49 -24.23 1.46
CA ALA A 331 9.98 -23.27 0.48
C ALA A 331 10.79 -21.95 0.53
N LYS A 332 11.04 -21.33 -0.63
CA LYS A 332 11.94 -20.16 -0.73
C LYS A 332 11.48 -19.01 0.17
N SER A 333 10.18 -18.73 0.20
CA SER A 333 9.62 -17.67 1.05
C SER A 333 9.79 -17.94 2.55
N ASP A 334 9.58 -19.19 2.98
CA ASP A 334 9.72 -19.59 4.39
C ASP A 334 11.19 -19.53 4.82
N LEU A 335 12.11 -20.04 4.00
CA LEU A 335 13.55 -20.03 4.31
C LEU A 335 14.11 -18.60 4.41
N GLN A 336 13.73 -17.73 3.47
CA GLN A 336 14.14 -16.33 3.49
C GLN A 336 13.57 -15.57 4.70
N GLY A 337 12.32 -15.84 5.06
CA GLY A 337 11.69 -15.28 6.26
C GLY A 337 12.44 -15.67 7.54
N VAL A 338 12.75 -16.96 7.69
CA VAL A 338 13.49 -17.50 8.83
C VAL A 338 14.89 -16.92 8.93
N VAL A 339 15.62 -16.81 7.81
CA VAL A 339 16.96 -16.20 7.79
C VAL A 339 16.91 -14.73 8.15
N ALA A 340 15.89 -14.00 7.68
CA ALA A 340 15.71 -12.58 8.04
C ALA A 340 15.40 -12.40 9.55
N GLU A 341 14.59 -13.28 10.13
CA GLU A 341 14.33 -13.28 11.58
C GLU A 341 15.60 -13.58 12.38
N TYR A 342 16.37 -14.58 11.95
CA TYR A 342 17.68 -14.89 12.53
C TYR A 342 18.63 -13.69 12.46
N GLN A 343 18.77 -13.04 11.31
CA GLN A 343 19.63 -11.85 11.15
C GLN A 343 19.21 -10.68 12.06
N LYS A 344 17.91 -10.55 12.34
CA LYS A 344 17.37 -9.53 13.23
C LYS A 344 17.60 -9.87 14.71
N ALA A 345 17.43 -11.14 15.09
CA ALA A 345 17.55 -11.59 16.47
C ALA A 345 19.01 -11.81 16.89
N GLY A 346 19.89 -12.19 15.95
CA GLY A 346 21.25 -12.62 16.23
C GLY A 346 21.32 -13.94 17.01
N ASP A 347 20.26 -14.77 16.96
CA ASP A 347 20.13 -16.00 17.74
C ASP A 347 19.84 -17.20 16.83
N VAL A 348 20.77 -18.16 16.80
CA VAL A 348 20.68 -19.39 15.99
C VAL A 348 19.51 -20.29 16.39
N SER A 349 18.98 -20.14 17.61
CA SER A 349 17.81 -20.91 18.05
C SER A 349 16.58 -20.68 17.17
N VAL A 350 16.51 -19.53 16.49
CA VAL A 350 15.49 -19.19 15.49
C VAL A 350 15.59 -20.12 14.29
N LEU A 351 16.80 -20.32 13.75
CA LEU A 351 17.04 -21.26 12.65
C LEU A 351 16.74 -22.69 13.09
N GLU A 352 17.22 -23.09 14.28
CA GLU A 352 17.07 -24.45 14.77
C GLU A 352 15.58 -24.82 14.95
N SER A 353 14.82 -23.94 15.59
CA SER A 353 13.38 -24.15 15.82
C SER A 353 12.58 -24.16 14.52
N ALA A 354 12.92 -23.26 13.59
CA ALA A 354 12.21 -23.14 12.32
C ALA A 354 12.48 -24.31 11.36
N LEU A 355 13.73 -24.80 11.32
CA LEU A 355 14.14 -25.90 10.43
C LEU A 355 14.00 -27.29 11.08
N GLY A 356 13.70 -27.37 12.38
CA GLY A 356 13.58 -28.65 13.09
C GLY A 356 14.92 -29.31 13.39
N TYR A 357 15.96 -28.51 13.67
CA TYR A 357 17.22 -29.00 14.24
C TYR A 357 17.12 -29.15 15.75
N ASP A 358 17.90 -30.06 16.33
CA ASP A 358 18.06 -30.14 17.77
C ASP A 358 18.71 -28.86 18.31
N PRO A 359 18.26 -28.32 19.46
CA PRO A 359 18.84 -27.11 20.04
C PRO A 359 20.36 -27.22 20.22
N GLY A 360 21.09 -26.21 19.75
CA GLY A 360 22.56 -26.13 19.80
C GLY A 360 23.29 -26.71 18.59
N SER A 361 22.59 -27.32 17.62
CA SER A 361 23.21 -27.94 16.43
C SER A 361 23.97 -26.97 15.53
N LEU A 362 23.60 -25.68 15.53
CA LEU A 362 24.12 -24.63 14.66
C LEU A 362 25.01 -23.61 15.40
N VAL A 363 25.14 -23.71 16.72
CA VAL A 363 25.91 -22.78 17.55
C VAL A 363 27.39 -22.78 17.14
N GLY A 364 27.93 -21.59 16.85
CA GLY A 364 29.35 -21.39 16.56
C GLY A 364 29.82 -21.94 15.21
N LYS A 365 28.89 -22.34 14.33
CA LYS A 365 29.21 -22.86 12.99
C LYS A 365 29.09 -21.78 11.93
N ASP A 366 29.84 -21.96 10.85
CA ASP A 366 29.62 -21.24 9.60
C ASP A 366 28.38 -21.84 8.92
N ILE A 367 27.38 -21.01 8.66
CA ILE A 367 26.09 -21.45 8.11
C ILE A 367 25.94 -20.86 6.71
N TYR A 368 25.57 -21.72 5.77
CA TYR A 368 25.36 -21.37 4.37
C TYR A 368 23.94 -21.71 3.95
N MET A 369 23.38 -20.88 3.08
CA MET A 369 22.08 -21.08 2.46
C MET A 369 22.25 -21.37 0.98
N VAL A 370 21.63 -22.45 0.50
CA VAL A 370 21.52 -22.75 -0.95
C VAL A 370 20.11 -22.40 -1.41
N SER A 371 20.00 -21.63 -2.48
CA SER A 371 18.73 -21.37 -3.18
C SER A 371 18.59 -22.27 -4.41
N LEU A 372 17.38 -22.77 -4.65
CA LEU A 372 17.01 -23.61 -5.78
C LEU A 372 15.75 -23.01 -6.44
N ASP A 373 15.84 -22.56 -7.69
CA ASP A 373 14.72 -21.84 -8.31
C ASP A 373 13.57 -22.74 -8.79
N ASN A 374 13.85 -23.97 -9.21
CA ASN A 374 12.81 -24.92 -9.64
C ASN A 374 13.21 -26.37 -9.29
N PRO A 375 13.29 -26.71 -8.00
CA PRO A 375 13.70 -28.04 -7.58
C PRO A 375 12.60 -29.06 -7.89
N LYS A 376 12.99 -30.22 -8.43
CA LYS A 376 12.10 -31.37 -8.53
C LYS A 376 11.90 -31.95 -7.13
N VAL A 377 10.69 -31.86 -6.58
CA VAL A 377 10.40 -32.25 -5.19
C VAL A 377 9.22 -33.19 -5.07
N LEU A 378 9.21 -33.98 -4.00
CA LEU A 378 8.14 -34.85 -3.56
C LEU A 378 7.69 -34.49 -2.14
N MET A 379 6.48 -34.93 -1.80
CA MET A 379 5.98 -34.82 -0.45
C MET A 379 6.77 -35.76 0.47
N PRO A 380 7.27 -35.31 1.63
CA PRO A 380 8.06 -36.16 2.51
C PRO A 380 7.24 -37.32 3.07
N THR A 381 7.83 -38.51 3.07
CA THR A 381 7.21 -39.75 3.58
C THR A 381 7.61 -40.05 5.03
N GLY A 382 8.73 -39.47 5.47
CA GLY A 382 9.34 -39.78 6.76
C GLY A 382 10.23 -41.02 6.72
N ASN A 383 10.47 -41.59 5.53
CA ASN A 383 11.40 -42.69 5.31
C ASN A 383 12.78 -42.21 4.82
N GLU A 384 12.93 -40.92 4.54
CA GLU A 384 14.13 -40.33 3.95
C GLU A 384 15.33 -40.31 4.92
N GLY A 385 16.52 -40.26 4.32
CA GLY A 385 17.76 -40.00 5.06
C GLY A 385 17.75 -38.59 5.64
N GLY A 386 17.99 -38.45 6.95
CA GLY A 386 17.93 -37.16 7.65
C GLY A 386 16.70 -36.94 8.53
N VAL A 387 15.67 -37.79 8.43
CA VAL A 387 14.51 -37.76 9.35
C VAL A 387 14.97 -38.02 10.80
N ASN A 388 14.67 -37.07 11.69
CA ASN A 388 14.96 -37.08 13.14
C ASN A 388 13.67 -37.23 13.98
N SER A 389 13.78 -37.02 15.30
CA SER A 389 12.66 -37.10 16.27
C SER A 389 11.65 -35.95 16.16
N LEU A 390 12.04 -34.84 15.51
CA LEU A 390 11.20 -33.66 15.32
C LEU A 390 10.37 -33.73 14.04
N TRP A 391 10.73 -34.57 13.06
CA TRP A 391 9.96 -34.72 11.83
C TRP A 391 8.48 -35.03 12.09
N ARG A 392 7.59 -34.44 11.29
CA ARG A 392 6.15 -34.70 11.30
C ARG A 392 5.61 -35.00 9.89
N PRO A 393 4.63 -35.92 9.75
CA PRO A 393 3.94 -36.16 8.49
C PRO A 393 3.13 -34.93 8.09
N GLY A 394 3.11 -34.57 6.81
CA GLY A 394 2.35 -33.41 6.32
C GLY A 394 3.19 -32.29 5.71
N GLY A 395 4.51 -32.45 5.64
CA GLY A 395 5.40 -31.52 4.92
C GLY A 395 5.55 -30.18 5.63
N LEU A 396 5.46 -30.17 6.96
CA LEU A 396 5.68 -28.99 7.78
C LEU A 396 6.76 -29.31 8.81
N THR A 397 7.73 -28.40 8.99
CA THR A 397 8.74 -28.54 10.04
C THR A 397 8.09 -28.45 11.42
N TYR A 398 8.74 -29.02 12.44
CA TYR A 398 8.29 -28.91 13.82
C TYR A 398 9.47 -28.57 14.73
N PRO A 399 9.33 -27.59 15.64
CA PRO A 399 8.13 -26.80 15.93
C PRO A 399 7.83 -25.67 14.92
N GLY A 400 8.69 -25.46 13.92
CA GLY A 400 8.67 -24.27 13.05
C GLY A 400 7.45 -24.03 12.15
N GLY A 401 6.70 -25.07 11.74
CA GLY A 401 5.55 -24.93 10.86
C GLY A 401 5.87 -24.43 9.44
N MET A 402 7.11 -24.58 8.98
CA MET A 402 7.58 -24.14 7.67
C MET A 402 7.35 -25.23 6.62
N ARG A 403 6.99 -24.86 5.38
CA ARG A 403 6.73 -25.83 4.32
C ARG A 403 8.03 -26.54 3.94
N GLU A 404 7.97 -27.85 4.00
CA GLU A 404 9.07 -28.76 3.75
C GLU A 404 8.69 -29.75 2.64
N ALA A 405 9.65 -30.04 1.77
CA ALA A 405 9.58 -31.09 0.76
C ALA A 405 10.92 -31.83 0.70
N VAL A 406 10.98 -32.91 -0.07
CA VAL A 406 12.23 -33.65 -0.33
C VAL A 406 12.56 -33.61 -1.81
N LEU A 407 13.85 -33.50 -2.14
CA LEU A 407 14.30 -33.59 -3.52
C LEU A 407 13.96 -34.97 -4.13
N ASP A 408 13.58 -34.98 -5.40
CA ASP A 408 13.32 -36.20 -6.16
C ASP A 408 14.55 -36.60 -6.95
N ASN A 409 15.48 -37.29 -6.28
CA ASN A 409 16.70 -37.81 -6.89
C ASN A 409 17.53 -36.72 -7.59
N VAL A 410 17.64 -35.54 -6.97
CA VAL A 410 18.38 -34.40 -7.50
C VAL A 410 19.76 -34.34 -6.83
N PRO A 411 20.85 -34.75 -7.53
CA PRO A 411 22.19 -34.69 -6.96
C PRO A 411 22.69 -33.23 -6.94
N ILE A 412 23.15 -32.78 -5.77
CA ILE A 412 23.81 -31.48 -5.60
C ILE A 412 25.25 -31.74 -5.15
N SER A 413 26.18 -31.66 -6.09
CA SER A 413 27.60 -31.90 -5.85
C SER A 413 28.25 -30.70 -5.14
N HIS A 414 28.94 -30.97 -4.04
CA HIS A 414 29.72 -29.95 -3.32
C HIS A 414 31.23 -30.21 -3.41
N GLY A 415 31.68 -31.40 -3.81
CA GLY A 415 33.12 -31.68 -4.01
C GLY A 415 33.97 -31.50 -2.74
N ASN A 416 33.33 -31.46 -1.57
CA ASN A 416 33.89 -31.09 -0.28
C ASN A 416 34.48 -29.67 -0.18
N ASP A 417 34.05 -28.77 -1.05
CA ASP A 417 34.50 -27.37 -1.07
C ASP A 417 33.30 -26.45 -1.33
N VAL A 418 33.07 -25.52 -0.40
CA VAL A 418 31.99 -24.54 -0.52
C VAL A 418 32.14 -23.67 -1.77
N ASN A 419 33.36 -23.40 -2.22
CA ASN A 419 33.61 -22.59 -3.42
C ASN A 419 33.13 -23.32 -4.69
N VAL A 420 33.27 -24.65 -4.74
CA VAL A 420 32.73 -25.46 -5.83
C VAL A 420 31.20 -25.34 -5.84
N LEU A 421 30.56 -25.38 -4.68
CA LEU A 421 29.12 -25.20 -4.58
C LEU A 421 28.68 -23.78 -4.99
N MET A 422 29.38 -22.74 -4.51
CA MET A 422 29.13 -21.33 -4.87
C MET A 422 29.32 -21.03 -6.37
N SER A 423 30.18 -21.80 -7.06
CA SER A 423 30.38 -21.66 -8.51
C SER A 423 29.27 -22.30 -9.36
N THR A 424 28.45 -23.16 -8.77
CA THR A 424 27.44 -23.96 -9.49
C THR A 424 26.01 -23.69 -9.03
N HIS A 425 25.84 -23.14 -7.83
CA HIS A 425 24.55 -22.85 -7.21
C HIS A 425 24.58 -21.47 -6.54
N ASP A 426 23.40 -20.88 -6.36
CA ASP A 426 23.25 -19.68 -5.55
C ASP A 426 23.43 -20.03 -4.07
N VAL A 427 24.62 -19.71 -3.54
CA VAL A 427 25.01 -20.01 -2.16
C VAL A 427 25.51 -18.75 -1.48
N VAL A 428 24.95 -18.46 -0.30
CA VAL A 428 25.35 -17.32 0.52
C VAL A 428 25.72 -17.77 1.93
N LYS A 429 26.78 -17.19 2.49
CA LYS A 429 27.12 -17.34 3.91
C LYS A 429 26.21 -16.44 4.74
N ILE A 430 25.51 -17.00 5.73
CA ILE A 430 24.55 -16.29 6.58
C ILE A 430 25.01 -16.15 8.04
N GLN A 431 25.98 -16.95 8.47
CA GLN A 431 26.71 -16.82 9.73
C GLN A 431 28.18 -17.16 9.50
#